data_AF-A0A141RQ19-F1
#
_entry.id   AF-A0A141RQ19-F1
#
_cell.length_a   1.000
_cell.length_b   1.000
_cell.length_c   1.000
_cell.angle_alpha   90.00
_cell.angle_beta   90.00
_cell.angle_gamma   90.00
#
_symmetry.space_group_name_H-M   'P 1'
#
loop_
_entity.id
_entity.type
_entity.pdbx_description
1 polymer ?
#
loop_
_entity_poly.entity_id
_entity_poly.type
_entity_poly.pdbx_seq_one_letter_code
_entity_poly.pdbx_strand_id
1 'polypeptide(L)' 'YLNFDVERCLACAREVNPHIEIILVSATSGEGMEQWLTWLETQRCA' A
#
# COMPACT_ATOMS: atom_id res chain seq x y z
N TYR A 1 -1.66 20.61 -11.00
CA TYR A 1 -2.23 19.79 -9.91
C TYR A 1 -2.87 18.57 -10.57
N LEU A 2 -2.43 17.36 -10.22
CA LEU A 2 -3.00 16.12 -10.77
C LEU A 2 -4.01 15.59 -9.76
N ASN A 3 -5.21 15.26 -10.20
CA ASN A 3 -6.16 14.53 -9.36
C ASN A 3 -5.73 13.06 -9.38
N PHE A 4 -4.96 12.66 -8.38
CA PHE A 4 -4.55 11.26 -8.21
C PHE A 4 -5.69 10.49 -7.57
N ASP A 5 -6.27 9.58 -8.34
CA ASP A 5 -7.35 8.71 -7.88
C ASP A 5 -6.72 7.43 -7.32
N VAL A 6 -6.73 7.32 -5.99
CA VAL A 6 -6.18 6.16 -5.27
C VAL A 6 -7.00 4.91 -5.59
N GLU A 7 -8.33 5.01 -5.66
CA GLU A 7 -9.20 3.85 -5.91
C GLU A 7 -8.92 3.25 -7.28
N ARG A 8 -8.78 4.10 -8.31
CA ARG A 8 -8.42 3.65 -9.66
C ARG A 8 -7.03 3.03 -9.71
N CYS A 9 -6.07 3.56 -8.95
CA CYS A 9 -4.74 2.97 -8.86
C CYS A 9 -4.78 1.56 -8.23
N LEU A 10 -5.56 1.39 -7.16
CA LEU A 10 -5.76 0.09 -6.51
C LEU A 10 -6.43 -0.93 -7.45
N ALA A 11 -7.43 -0.50 -8.21
CA ALA A 11 -8.09 -1.34 -9.19
C ALA A 11 -7.10 -1.85 -10.26
N CYS A 12 -6.31 -0.95 -10.85
CA CYS A 12 -5.29 -1.34 -11.84
C CYS A 12 -4.23 -2.28 -11.25
N ALA A 13 -3.80 -2.06 -10.00
CA ALA A 13 -2.83 -2.97 -9.35
C ALA A 13 -3.39 -4.40 -9.20
N ARG A 14 -4.69 -4.52 -8.88
CA ARG A 14 -5.39 -5.82 -8.76
C ARG A 14 -5.62 -6.50 -10.10
N GLU A 15 -5.82 -5.74 -11.18
CA GLU A 15 -5.90 -6.31 -12.53
C GLU A 15 -4.59 -7.00 -12.93
N VAL A 16 -3.44 -6.43 -12.55
CA VAL A 16 -2.12 -7.00 -12.84
C VAL A 16 -1.82 -8.20 -11.95
N ASN A 17 -2.08 -8.09 -10.65
CA ASN A 17 -1.90 -9.18 -9.70
C ASN A 17 -3.06 -9.19 -8.70
N PRO A 18 -4.04 -10.10 -8.84
CA PRO A 18 -5.17 -10.19 -7.94
C PRO A 18 -4.79 -10.45 -6.47
N HIS A 19 -3.62 -11.06 -6.23
CA HIS A 19 -3.14 -11.45 -4.91
C HIS A 19 -2.16 -10.44 -4.29
N ILE A 20 -1.89 -9.32 -4.95
CA ILE A 20 -0.97 -8.31 -4.40
C ILE A 20 -1.52 -7.76 -3.08
N GLU A 21 -0.65 -7.70 -2.07
CA GLU A 21 -0.94 -6.99 -0.84
C GLU A 21 -0.64 -5.51 -1.04
N ILE A 22 -1.57 -4.65 -0.65
CA ILE A 22 -1.44 -3.20 -0.83
C ILE A 22 -1.59 -2.53 0.52
N ILE A 23 -0.62 -1.69 0.88
CA ILE A 23 -0.61 -0.90 2.11
C ILE A 23 -0.58 0.56 1.68
N LEU A 24 -1.63 1.32 1.98
CA LEU A 24 -1.67 2.76 1.76
C LEU A 24 -0.90 3.45 2.89
N VAL A 25 0.03 4.32 2.54
CA VAL A 25 0.85 5.05 3.52
C VAL A 25 0.89 6.55 3.22
N SER A 26 1.01 7.36 4.26
CA SER A 26 1.17 8.80 4.16
C SER A 26 2.33 9.27 5.03
N ALA A 27 3.35 9.84 4.41
CA ALA A 27 4.50 10.40 5.12
C ALA A 27 4.18 11.72 5.85
N THR A 28 3.07 12.38 5.52
CA THR A 28 2.67 13.66 6.13
C THR A 28 1.78 13.47 7.35
N SER A 29 0.84 12.53 7.29
CA SER A 29 -0.06 12.21 8.42
C SER A 29 0.44 11.03 9.27
N GLY A 30 1.37 10.22 8.74
CA GLY A 30 1.84 8.99 9.38
C GLY A 30 0.90 7.80 9.21
N GLU A 31 -0.23 7.96 8.50
CA GLU A 31 -1.20 6.89 8.28
C GLU A 31 -0.56 5.70 7.56
N GLY A 32 -0.90 4.48 8.00
CA GLY A 32 -0.42 3.22 7.40
C GLY A 32 1.05 2.87 7.66
N MET A 33 1.85 3.77 8.24
CA MET A 33 3.28 3.53 8.47
C MET A 33 3.54 2.39 9.45
N GLU A 34 2.76 2.27 10.52
CA GLU A 34 2.88 1.17 11.51
C GLU A 34 2.54 -0.19 10.87
N GLN A 35 1.48 -0.24 10.05
CA GLN A 35 1.10 -1.44 9.31
C GLN A 35 2.22 -1.87 8.35
N TRP A 36 2.81 -0.92 7.64
CA TRP A 36 3.94 -1.17 6.74
C TRP A 36 5.17 -1.71 7.48
N LEU A 37 5.52 -1.14 8.65
CA LEU A 37 6.63 -1.64 9.47
C LEU A 37 6.38 -3.06 9.98
N THR A 38 5.17 -3.34 10.46
CA THR A 38 4.76 -4.68 10.91
C THR A 38 4.86 -5.71 9.77
N TRP A 39 4.44 -5.31 8.57
CA TRP A 39 4.56 -6.15 7.39
C TRP A 39 6.03 -6.45 7.06
N LEU A 40 6.91 -5.44 7.08
CA LEU A 40 8.35 -5.62 6.83
C LEU A 40 9.00 -6.57 7.85
N GLU A 41 8.65 -6.46 9.13
CA GLU A 41 9.13 -7.37 10.17
C GLU A 41 8.68 -8.81 9.91
N THR A 42 7.43 -8.99 9.49
CA THR A 42 6.87 -10.30 9.12
C THR A 42 7.63 -10.90 7.94
N GLN A 43 7.96 -10.10 6.91
CA GLN A 43 8.72 -10.58 5.74
C GLN A 43 10.18 -10.92 6.06
N ARG A 44 10.78 -10.31 7.09
CA ARG A 44 12.17 -10.59 7.50
C ARG A 44 12.32 -11.89 8.28
N CYS A 45 11.24 -12.40 8.84
CA CYS A 45 11.21 -13.67 9.58
C CYS A 45 10.73 -14.86 8.71
N ALA A 46 10.50 -14.63 7.41
CA ALA A 46 10.07 -15.64 6.45
C ALA A 46 11.24 -16.42 5.81
#